data_AF-A0A109LL27-F1
#
_entry.id   AF-A0A109LL27-F1
#
_cell.length_a   1.000
_cell.length_b   1.000
_cell.length_c   1.000
_cell.angle_alpha   90.00
_cell.angle_beta   90.00
_cell.angle_gamma   90.00
#
_symmetry.space_group_name_H-M   'P 1'
#
loop_
_entity.id
_entity.type
_entity.pdbx_description
1 polymer ?
#
loop_
_entity_poly.entity_id
_entity_poly.type
_entity_poly.pdbx_seq_one_letter_code
_entity_poly.pdbx_strand_id
1 'polypeptide(L)'
;MIYLYLALLLVPAGAIFVWGRLVSQFSAKTWIIYRNTGIIGGPVHELAHAIACLLFGLRIRKLALFAPDAITGQLGYVEFSYSPFSLRNSIGLLVQGIAPLLAGGAIAVLSLGTSSEQSLPDQGMVPLVVWIGAVATGSVTAIVDLGTGSLQGFALALLVLVISMHAIPSTADIALGLKGFAIIAVAFGGLVFLLQMIPFQGEGVAMAFIIKAADFVARYLEIGMWHALNGAVTVVTLSVVASVVLILLPAFFFHLKSFWDGARGHV
;
A
#
# COMPACT_ATOMS: atom_id res chain seq x y z
N MET A 1 -14.62 12.66 5.75
CA MET A 1 -13.98 12.25 4.48
C MET A 1 -12.55 12.74 4.36
N ILE A 2 -12.29 14.05 4.40
CA ILE A 2 -10.92 14.56 4.17
C ILE A 2 -9.90 14.10 5.21
N TYR A 3 -10.29 14.01 6.49
CA TYR A 3 -9.42 13.45 7.55
C TYR A 3 -9.09 11.97 7.34
N LEU A 4 -10.02 11.19 6.79
CA LEU A 4 -9.80 9.78 6.46
C LEU A 4 -8.86 9.63 5.27
N TYR A 5 -9.02 10.51 4.28
CA TYR A 5 -8.15 10.57 3.12
C TYR A 5 -6.72 10.97 3.52
N LEU A 6 -6.59 12.00 4.36
CA LEU A 6 -5.31 12.44 4.91
C LEU A 6 -4.69 11.37 5.82
N ALA A 7 -5.49 10.64 6.60
CA ALA A 7 -5.01 9.52 7.40
C ALA A 7 -4.49 8.37 6.55
N LEU A 8 -5.25 7.95 5.53
CA LEU A 8 -4.88 6.93 4.55
C LEU A 8 -3.61 7.28 3.80
N LEU A 9 -3.41 8.57 3.51
CA LEU A 9 -2.29 9.02 2.72
C LEU A 9 -1.06 9.36 3.57
N LEU A 10 -1.22 9.91 4.79
CA LEU A 10 -0.09 10.41 5.58
C LEU A 10 0.42 9.39 6.61
N VAL A 11 -0.46 8.62 7.27
CA VAL A 11 -0.03 7.72 8.34
C VAL A 11 0.67 6.47 7.77
N PRO A 12 0.07 5.73 6.81
CA PRO A 12 0.79 4.68 6.09
C PRO A 12 2.00 5.22 5.33
N ALA A 13 1.92 6.35 4.62
CA ALA A 13 3.07 6.85 3.86
C ALA A 13 4.23 7.30 4.77
N GLY A 14 3.94 7.90 5.92
CA GLY A 14 4.96 8.23 6.92
C GLY A 14 5.62 6.97 7.48
N ALA A 15 4.84 5.96 7.85
CA ALA A 15 5.35 4.67 8.30
C ALA A 15 6.17 3.96 7.21
N ILE A 16 5.68 3.96 5.97
CA ILE A 16 6.36 3.42 4.77
C ILE A 16 7.68 4.15 4.51
N PHE A 17 7.71 5.47 4.62
CA PHE A 17 8.90 6.27 4.38
C PHE A 17 10.00 5.96 5.40
N VAL A 18 9.65 5.92 6.69
CA VAL A 18 10.58 5.61 7.78
C VAL A 18 11.04 4.15 7.68
N TRP A 19 10.11 3.21 7.49
CA TRP A 19 10.42 1.80 7.45
C TRP A 19 11.21 1.40 6.20
N GLY A 20 10.87 1.94 5.03
CA GLY A 20 11.59 1.72 3.77
C GLY A 20 13.03 2.24 3.83
N ARG A 21 13.25 3.40 4.47
CA ARG A 21 14.60 3.91 4.77
C ARG A 21 15.41 2.96 5.65
N LEU A 22 14.80 2.36 6.68
CA LEU A 22 15.48 1.39 7.53
C LEU A 22 15.77 0.09 6.77
N VAL A 23 14.79 -0.51 6.10
CA VAL A 23 14.96 -1.78 5.38
C VAL A 23 16.00 -1.66 4.28
N SER A 24 16.02 -0.56 3.51
CA SER A 24 17.03 -0.35 2.44
C SER A 24 18.47 -0.31 2.94
N GLN A 25 18.73 0.12 4.19
CA GLN A 25 20.07 0.10 4.77
C GLN A 25 20.55 -1.31 5.13
N PHE A 26 19.63 -2.20 5.52
CA PHE A 26 19.96 -3.56 5.93
C PHE A 26 19.82 -4.58 4.79
N SER A 27 18.93 -4.36 3.83
CA SER A 27 18.68 -5.26 2.70
C SER A 27 19.91 -5.40 1.79
N ALA A 28 20.79 -4.39 1.72
CA ALA A 28 22.06 -4.51 0.99
C ALA A 28 22.95 -5.64 1.55
N LYS A 29 22.93 -5.86 2.88
CA LYS A 29 23.70 -6.92 3.54
C LYS A 29 23.03 -8.30 3.43
N THR A 30 21.72 -8.33 3.19
CA THR A 30 20.92 -9.55 3.04
C THR A 30 20.29 -9.65 1.65
N TRP A 31 20.96 -9.10 0.64
CA TRP A 31 20.43 -8.98 -0.73
C TRP A 31 19.93 -10.31 -1.29
N ILE A 32 20.63 -11.41 -1.00
CA ILE A 32 20.23 -12.75 -1.43
C ILE A 32 18.84 -13.12 -0.88
N ILE A 33 18.58 -12.83 0.39
CA ILE A 33 17.29 -13.10 1.03
C ILE A 33 16.21 -12.18 0.46
N TYR A 34 16.52 -10.88 0.34
CA TYR A 34 15.61 -9.90 -0.24
C TYR A 34 15.21 -10.25 -1.69
N ARG A 35 16.19 -10.63 -2.53
CA ARG A 35 15.97 -11.08 -3.90
C ARG A 35 15.13 -12.35 -3.96
N ASN A 36 15.42 -13.35 -3.13
CA ASN A 36 14.72 -14.63 -3.17
C ASN A 36 13.25 -14.50 -2.73
N THR A 37 12.99 -13.71 -1.69
CA THR A 37 11.60 -13.37 -1.31
C THR A 37 10.93 -12.52 -2.40
N GLY A 38 11.71 -11.68 -3.09
CA GLY A 38 11.26 -10.85 -4.20
C GLY A 38 10.77 -11.63 -5.43
N ILE A 39 11.13 -12.90 -5.59
CA ILE A 39 10.67 -13.75 -6.70
C ILE A 39 9.14 -13.87 -6.72
N ILE A 40 8.51 -13.80 -5.54
CA ILE A 40 7.05 -13.89 -5.41
C ILE A 40 6.45 -12.50 -5.24
N GLY A 41 6.95 -11.73 -4.29
CA GLY A 41 6.40 -10.41 -3.97
C GLY A 41 6.59 -9.37 -5.09
N GLY A 42 7.72 -9.41 -5.79
CA GLY A 42 8.03 -8.50 -6.91
C GLY A 42 7.06 -8.63 -8.07
N PRO A 43 6.80 -9.83 -8.61
CA PRO A 43 5.78 -10.00 -9.66
C PRO A 43 4.38 -9.54 -9.25
N VAL A 44 3.96 -9.77 -7.99
CA VAL A 44 2.68 -9.26 -7.50
C VAL A 44 2.66 -7.73 -7.49
N HIS A 45 3.76 -7.10 -7.06
CA HIS A 45 3.93 -5.64 -7.07
C HIS A 45 3.81 -5.06 -8.48
N GLU A 46 4.61 -5.56 -9.43
CA GLU A 46 4.62 -5.04 -10.79
C GLU A 46 3.34 -5.37 -11.56
N LEU A 47 2.70 -6.51 -11.26
CA LEU A 47 1.41 -6.85 -11.84
C LEU A 47 0.31 -5.88 -11.36
N ALA A 48 0.35 -5.46 -10.10
CA ALA A 48 -0.59 -4.45 -9.58
C ALA A 48 -0.45 -3.12 -10.35
N HIS A 49 0.78 -2.67 -10.61
CA HIS A 49 1.05 -1.52 -11.47
C HIS A 49 0.52 -1.70 -12.89
N ALA A 50 0.76 -2.87 -13.50
CA ALA A 50 0.28 -3.18 -14.84
C ALA A 50 -1.26 -3.18 -14.91
N ILE A 51 -1.93 -3.77 -13.92
CA ILE A 51 -3.41 -3.75 -13.82
C ILE A 51 -3.93 -2.32 -13.71
N ALA A 52 -3.33 -1.48 -12.85
CA ALA A 52 -3.70 -0.07 -12.76
C ALA A 52 -3.51 0.65 -14.10
N CYS A 53 -2.42 0.37 -14.83
CA CYS A 53 -2.20 0.92 -16.15
C CYS A 53 -3.33 0.55 -17.13
N LEU A 54 -3.73 -0.73 -17.17
CA LEU A 54 -4.79 -1.21 -18.05
C LEU A 54 -6.15 -0.57 -17.71
N LEU A 55 -6.52 -0.52 -16.44
CA LEU A 55 -7.80 0.03 -15.98
C LEU A 55 -7.94 1.51 -16.35
N PHE A 56 -6.88 2.29 -16.21
CA PHE A 56 -6.91 3.73 -16.43
C PHE A 56 -6.40 4.18 -17.80
N GLY A 57 -6.06 3.24 -18.68
CA GLY A 57 -5.59 3.54 -20.03
C GLY A 57 -4.22 4.21 -20.05
N LEU A 58 -3.36 3.90 -19.08
CA LEU A 58 -1.95 4.25 -19.12
C LEU A 58 -1.25 3.25 -20.05
N ARG A 59 -0.60 3.75 -21.11
CA ARG A 59 -0.04 2.89 -22.14
C ARG A 59 1.29 2.30 -21.69
N ILE A 60 1.30 1.02 -21.34
CA ILE A 60 2.51 0.25 -21.00
C ILE A 60 3.45 0.21 -22.21
N ARG A 61 4.72 0.51 -21.97
CA ARG A 61 5.83 0.49 -22.94
C ARG A 61 6.74 -0.69 -22.70
N LYS A 62 7.06 -0.98 -21.44
CA LYS A 62 7.84 -2.14 -21.03
C LYS A 62 7.32 -2.66 -19.69
N LEU A 63 7.45 -3.96 -19.51
CA LEU A 63 7.06 -4.65 -18.29
C LEU A 63 8.10 -5.73 -18.00
N ALA A 64 8.68 -5.70 -16.81
CA ALA A 64 9.51 -6.76 -16.29
C ALA A 64 9.04 -7.10 -14.88
N LEU A 65 8.35 -8.24 -14.73
CA LEU A 65 7.81 -8.66 -13.42
C LEU A 65 8.91 -9.04 -12.43
N PHE A 66 10.05 -9.49 -12.93
CA PHE A 66 11.21 -9.81 -12.12
C PHE A 66 12.51 -9.63 -12.91
N ALA A 67 13.21 -8.53 -12.65
CA ALA A 67 14.51 -8.19 -13.19
C ALA A 67 15.37 -7.57 -12.07
N PRO A 68 15.84 -8.39 -11.11
CA PRO A 68 16.53 -7.88 -9.93
C PRO A 68 17.88 -7.26 -10.27
N ASP A 69 18.10 -6.04 -9.81
CA ASP A 69 19.35 -5.30 -9.94
C ASP A 69 19.89 -4.95 -8.55
N ALA A 70 21.06 -5.52 -8.22
CA ALA A 70 21.70 -5.34 -6.91
C ALA A 70 22.26 -3.93 -6.68
N ILE A 71 22.51 -3.16 -7.75
CA ILE A 71 23.05 -1.79 -7.66
C ILE A 71 21.92 -0.83 -7.28
N THR A 72 20.78 -0.95 -7.95
CA THR A 72 19.61 -0.07 -7.73
C THR A 72 18.67 -0.60 -6.64
N GLY A 73 18.76 -1.88 -6.28
CA GLY A 73 17.84 -2.57 -5.39
C GLY A 73 16.49 -2.89 -6.02
N GLN A 74 16.32 -2.61 -7.31
CA GLN A 74 15.10 -2.82 -8.06
C GLN A 74 14.83 -4.32 -8.26
N LEU A 75 13.57 -4.75 -8.15
CA LEU A 75 13.15 -6.14 -8.39
C LEU A 75 12.40 -6.32 -9.71
N GLY A 76 11.81 -5.26 -10.25
CA GLY A 76 11.03 -5.25 -11.48
C GLY A 76 10.65 -3.83 -11.89
N TYR A 77 9.91 -3.68 -12.98
CA TYR A 77 9.39 -2.37 -13.42
C TYR A 77 8.21 -2.46 -14.37
N VAL A 78 7.40 -1.40 -14.34
CA VAL A 78 6.42 -1.05 -15.38
C VAL A 78 6.76 0.33 -15.95
N GLU A 79 7.22 0.38 -17.19
CA GLU A 79 7.40 1.64 -17.92
C GLU A 79 6.11 1.93 -18.70
N PHE A 80 5.52 3.10 -18.52
CA PHE A 80 4.29 3.48 -19.20
C PHE A 80 4.25 4.96 -19.58
N SER A 81 3.30 5.33 -20.44
CA SER A 81 3.05 6.71 -20.88
C SER A 81 1.59 7.08 -20.65
N TYR A 82 1.33 8.35 -20.36
CA TYR A 82 0.00 8.86 -20.03
C TYR A 82 -0.25 10.23 -20.68
N SER A 83 -1.53 10.59 -20.85
CA SER A 83 -1.92 11.91 -21.35
C SER A 83 -2.16 12.87 -20.18
N PRO A 84 -1.41 13.99 -20.05
CA PRO A 84 -1.54 14.91 -18.92
C PRO A 84 -2.87 15.65 -18.88
N PHE A 85 -3.58 15.73 -20.01
CA PHE A 85 -4.88 16.41 -20.12
C PHE A 85 -6.07 15.46 -19.87
N SER A 86 -5.83 14.16 -19.70
CA SER A 86 -6.90 13.19 -19.46
C SER A 86 -7.15 13.00 -17.97
N LEU A 87 -8.33 13.38 -17.48
CA LEU A 87 -8.73 13.16 -16.08
C LEU A 87 -8.66 11.67 -15.70
N ARG A 88 -9.03 10.77 -16.63
CA ARG A 88 -8.90 9.31 -16.45
C ARG A 88 -7.44 8.90 -16.19
N ASN A 89 -6.50 9.47 -16.93
CA ASN A 89 -5.07 9.19 -16.73
C ASN A 89 -4.58 9.76 -15.40
N SER A 90 -5.04 10.95 -14.99
CA SER A 90 -4.70 11.53 -13.67
C SER A 90 -5.19 10.65 -12.51
N ILE A 91 -6.42 10.11 -12.60
CA ILE A 91 -6.92 9.08 -11.67
C ILE A 91 -6.04 7.83 -11.74
N GLY A 92 -5.64 7.42 -12.95
CA GLY A 92 -4.69 6.32 -13.14
C GLY A 92 -3.35 6.52 -12.47
N LEU A 93 -2.79 7.73 -12.49
CA LEU A 93 -1.54 8.03 -11.79
C LEU A 93 -1.68 7.88 -10.28
N LEU A 94 -2.80 8.38 -9.72
CA LEU A 94 -3.11 8.21 -8.31
C LEU A 94 -3.20 6.72 -7.95
N VAL A 95 -3.98 5.94 -8.70
CA VAL A 95 -4.19 4.53 -8.40
C VAL A 95 -2.92 3.71 -8.65
N GLN A 96 -2.16 3.99 -9.70
CA GLN A 96 -0.88 3.31 -9.95
C GLN A 96 0.06 3.50 -8.76
N GLY A 97 0.18 4.72 -8.23
CA GLY A 97 1.15 5.00 -7.16
C GLY A 97 0.90 4.22 -5.86
N ILE A 98 -0.34 3.76 -5.65
CA ILE A 98 -0.74 2.94 -4.50
C ILE A 98 -1.14 1.52 -4.89
N ALA A 99 -1.04 1.13 -6.16
CA ALA A 99 -1.56 -0.15 -6.64
C ALA A 99 -0.94 -1.36 -5.93
N PRO A 100 0.38 -1.43 -5.70
CA PRO A 100 0.98 -2.53 -4.96
C PRO A 100 0.46 -2.63 -3.52
N LEU A 101 0.25 -1.48 -2.86
CA LEU A 101 -0.30 -1.41 -1.50
C LEU A 101 -1.74 -1.93 -1.46
N LEU A 102 -2.56 -1.56 -2.44
CA LEU A 102 -3.94 -2.04 -2.56
C LEU A 102 -4.00 -3.55 -2.84
N ALA A 103 -3.17 -4.04 -3.76
CA ALA A 103 -3.11 -5.45 -4.13
C ALA A 103 -2.60 -6.31 -2.96
N GLY A 104 -1.48 -5.93 -2.35
CA GLY A 104 -0.96 -6.59 -1.15
C GLY A 104 -1.97 -6.52 0.01
N GLY A 105 -2.66 -5.39 0.17
CA GLY A 105 -3.67 -5.17 1.21
C GLY A 105 -4.84 -6.11 1.07
N ALA A 106 -5.39 -6.21 -0.14
CA ALA A 106 -6.45 -7.14 -0.45
C ALA A 106 -6.01 -8.60 -0.22
N ILE A 107 -4.82 -9.00 -0.70
CA ILE A 107 -4.30 -10.37 -0.51
C ILE A 107 -4.15 -10.68 0.99
N ALA A 108 -3.57 -9.77 1.77
CA ALA A 108 -3.35 -9.98 3.20
C ALA A 108 -4.66 -10.09 3.96
N VAL A 109 -5.57 -9.12 3.80
CA VAL A 109 -6.85 -9.10 4.51
C VAL A 109 -7.72 -10.31 4.16
N LEU A 110 -7.76 -10.71 2.88
CA LEU A 110 -8.51 -11.89 2.44
C LEU A 110 -7.90 -13.19 2.97
N SER A 111 -6.57 -13.30 2.98
CA SER A 111 -5.88 -14.50 3.47
C SER A 111 -6.00 -14.66 4.99
N LEU A 112 -6.06 -13.54 5.73
CA LEU A 112 -6.20 -13.53 7.18
C LEU A 112 -7.66 -13.60 7.65
N GLY A 113 -8.63 -13.38 6.76
CA GLY A 113 -10.06 -13.35 7.13
C GLY A 113 -10.48 -12.11 7.92
N THR A 114 -9.66 -11.06 7.97
CA THR A 114 -9.88 -9.86 8.82
C THR A 114 -10.78 -8.81 8.16
N SER A 115 -11.38 -9.09 7.00
CA SER A 115 -12.18 -8.14 6.22
C SER A 115 -13.44 -7.63 6.94
N SER A 116 -13.99 -8.43 7.87
CA SER A 116 -15.28 -8.18 8.52
C SER A 116 -15.19 -7.82 10.00
N GLU A 117 -13.99 -7.86 10.59
CA GLU A 117 -13.85 -7.83 12.06
C GLU A 117 -13.80 -6.42 12.66
N GLN A 118 -13.66 -5.38 11.84
CA GLN A 118 -13.50 -4.02 12.33
C GLN A 118 -14.60 -3.08 11.90
N SER A 119 -15.34 -2.57 12.89
CA SER A 119 -16.25 -1.45 12.72
C SER A 119 -15.49 -0.20 12.28
N LEU A 120 -16.18 0.65 11.52
CA LEU A 120 -15.66 1.97 11.16
C LEU A 120 -15.42 2.77 12.44
N PRO A 121 -14.25 3.42 12.60
CA PRO A 121 -14.00 4.23 13.78
C PRO A 121 -14.85 5.50 13.74
N ASP A 122 -15.14 6.01 14.93
CA ASP A 122 -15.80 7.30 15.08
C ASP A 122 -14.98 8.43 14.46
N GLN A 123 -15.64 9.52 14.10
CA GLN A 123 -14.95 10.67 13.52
C GLN A 123 -14.03 11.33 14.56
N GLY A 124 -12.76 11.49 14.20
CA GLY A 124 -11.77 12.21 15.00
C GLY A 124 -10.38 11.59 14.90
N MET A 125 -9.36 12.33 15.36
CA MET A 125 -7.98 11.82 15.34
C MET A 125 -7.74 10.69 16.35
N VAL A 126 -8.28 10.80 17.56
CA VAL A 126 -8.06 9.79 18.61
C VAL A 126 -8.71 8.45 18.26
N PRO A 127 -10.00 8.37 17.88
CA PRO A 127 -10.61 7.10 17.46
C PRO A 127 -9.89 6.46 16.28
N LEU A 128 -9.42 7.28 15.32
CA LEU A 128 -8.64 6.82 14.18
C LEU A 128 -7.31 6.18 14.61
N VAL A 129 -6.54 6.81 15.50
CA VAL A 129 -5.25 6.25 15.98
C VAL A 129 -5.48 4.94 16.73
N VAL A 130 -6.50 4.89 17.59
CA VAL A 130 -6.89 3.66 18.31
C VAL A 130 -7.27 2.56 17.34
N TRP A 131 -8.04 2.88 16.30
CA TRP A 131 -8.43 1.93 15.27
C TRP A 131 -7.24 1.42 14.47
N ILE A 132 -6.30 2.29 14.07
CA ILE A 132 -5.04 1.86 13.41
C ILE A 132 -4.28 0.88 14.30
N GLY A 133 -4.17 1.16 15.60
CA GLY A 133 -3.54 0.25 16.56
C GLY A 133 -4.27 -1.10 16.69
N ALA A 134 -5.60 -1.08 16.65
CA ALA A 134 -6.41 -2.29 16.67
C ALA A 134 -6.23 -3.12 15.38
N VAL A 135 -6.22 -2.48 14.19
CA VAL A 135 -5.96 -3.16 12.90
C VAL A 135 -4.58 -3.81 12.93
N ALA A 136 -3.56 -3.08 13.38
CA ALA A 136 -2.20 -3.58 13.44
C ALA A 136 -2.10 -4.78 14.40
N THR A 137 -2.63 -4.66 15.61
CA THR A 137 -2.62 -5.76 16.59
C THR A 137 -3.39 -6.97 16.08
N GLY A 138 -4.59 -6.78 15.51
CA GLY A 138 -5.39 -7.85 14.92
C GLY A 138 -4.67 -8.53 13.75
N SER A 139 -3.97 -7.77 12.91
CA SER A 139 -3.17 -8.32 11.80
C SER A 139 -2.03 -9.20 12.30
N VAL A 140 -1.36 -8.81 13.40
CA VAL A 140 -0.29 -9.60 14.03
C VAL A 140 -0.86 -10.87 14.67
N THR A 141 -1.98 -10.78 15.40
CA THR A 141 -2.63 -11.96 15.98
C THR A 141 -3.07 -12.92 14.88
N ALA A 142 -3.75 -12.44 13.84
CA ALA A 142 -4.23 -13.27 12.75
C ALA A 142 -3.12 -13.99 11.99
N ILE A 143 -1.98 -13.33 11.72
CA ILE A 143 -0.85 -14.00 11.03
C ILE A 143 -0.18 -15.05 11.92
N VAL A 144 -0.14 -14.84 13.25
CA VAL A 144 0.39 -15.81 14.22
C VAL A 144 -0.55 -17.01 14.34
N ASP A 145 -1.85 -16.78 14.47
CA ASP A 145 -2.85 -17.84 14.55
C ASP A 145 -2.86 -18.68 13.26
N LEU A 146 -2.83 -18.02 12.09
CA LEU A 146 -2.69 -18.70 10.80
C LEU A 146 -1.41 -19.52 10.74
N GLY A 147 -0.28 -18.94 11.16
CA GLY A 147 1.03 -19.58 11.09
C GLY A 147 1.23 -20.74 12.07
N THR A 148 0.52 -20.75 13.19
CA THR A 148 0.65 -21.78 14.24
C THR A 148 -0.42 -22.87 14.15
N GLY A 149 -1.54 -22.61 13.45
CA GLY A 149 -2.66 -23.55 13.36
C GLY A 149 -2.40 -24.80 12.51
N SER A 150 -1.53 -24.73 11.49
CA SER A 150 -1.20 -25.88 10.64
C SER A 150 0.05 -25.64 9.79
N LEU A 151 0.60 -26.69 9.16
CA LEU A 151 1.71 -26.54 8.21
C LEU A 151 1.30 -25.74 6.96
N GLN A 152 0.08 -25.95 6.46
CA GLN A 152 -0.47 -25.17 5.34
C GLN A 152 -0.67 -23.70 5.75
N GLY A 153 -1.17 -23.46 6.96
CA GLY A 153 -1.32 -22.13 7.54
C GLY A 153 0.02 -21.42 7.70
N PHE A 154 1.06 -22.13 8.17
CA PHE A 154 2.43 -21.62 8.21
C PHE A 154 2.94 -21.21 6.82
N ALA A 155 2.77 -22.05 5.82
CA ALA A 155 3.18 -21.74 4.45
C ALA A 155 2.44 -20.52 3.88
N LEU A 156 1.12 -20.42 4.14
CA LEU A 156 0.32 -19.27 3.73
C LEU A 156 0.73 -18.00 4.47
N ALA A 157 0.98 -18.09 5.78
CA ALA A 157 1.46 -16.96 6.57
C ALA A 157 2.80 -16.43 6.04
N LEU A 158 3.74 -17.33 5.73
CA LEU A 158 5.01 -16.96 5.12
C LEU A 158 4.82 -16.27 3.75
N LEU A 159 3.91 -16.80 2.91
CA LEU A 159 3.58 -16.21 1.62
C LEU A 159 3.01 -14.80 1.77
N VAL A 160 2.05 -14.60 2.68
CA VAL A 160 1.44 -13.30 2.96
C VAL A 160 2.46 -12.30 3.48
N LEU A 161 3.38 -12.72 4.35
CA LEU A 161 4.48 -11.88 4.85
C LEU A 161 5.41 -11.45 3.72
N VAL A 162 5.80 -12.37 2.84
CA VAL A 162 6.65 -12.07 1.67
C VAL A 162 5.96 -11.09 0.72
N ILE A 163 4.67 -11.30 0.40
CA ILE A 163 3.91 -10.39 -0.46
C ILE A 163 3.79 -9.01 0.20
N SER A 164 3.45 -8.95 1.48
CA SER A 164 3.29 -7.69 2.23
C SER A 164 4.60 -6.90 2.30
N MET A 165 5.74 -7.57 2.50
CA MET A 165 7.05 -6.94 2.50
C MET A 165 7.36 -6.22 1.19
N HIS A 166 7.00 -6.84 0.06
CA HIS A 166 7.24 -6.30 -1.29
C HIS A 166 6.08 -5.45 -1.84
N ALA A 167 4.95 -5.35 -1.14
CA ALA A 167 3.81 -4.50 -1.52
C ALA A 167 4.00 -3.02 -1.15
N ILE A 168 5.08 -2.69 -0.45
CA ILE A 168 5.40 -1.32 -0.04
C ILE A 168 5.79 -0.50 -1.29
N PRO A 169 5.08 0.62 -1.58
CA PRO A 169 5.37 1.45 -2.76
C PRO A 169 6.73 2.14 -2.63
N SER A 170 7.43 2.28 -3.76
CA SER A 170 8.69 3.01 -3.84
C SER A 170 8.49 4.52 -3.75
N THR A 171 9.58 5.27 -3.62
CA THR A 171 9.53 6.75 -3.67
C THR A 171 9.03 7.26 -5.02
N ALA A 172 9.32 6.55 -6.12
CA ALA A 172 8.82 6.88 -7.45
C ALA A 172 7.30 6.67 -7.53
N ASP A 173 6.79 5.58 -6.97
CA ASP A 173 5.35 5.28 -6.93
C ASP A 173 4.60 6.33 -6.11
N ILE A 174 5.11 6.69 -4.92
CA ILE A 174 4.53 7.73 -4.06
C ILE A 174 4.51 9.08 -4.80
N ALA A 175 5.62 9.46 -5.45
CA ALA A 175 5.71 10.72 -6.18
C ALA A 175 4.69 10.76 -7.34
N LEU A 176 4.50 9.64 -8.04
CA LEU A 176 3.55 9.52 -9.13
C LEU A 176 2.10 9.58 -8.64
N GLY A 177 1.79 8.88 -7.55
CA GLY A 177 0.50 8.92 -6.87
C GLY A 177 0.15 10.33 -6.40
N LEU A 178 1.10 11.02 -5.77
CA LEU A 178 0.92 12.40 -5.28
C LEU A 178 0.70 13.38 -6.44
N LYS A 179 1.37 13.19 -7.57
CA LYS A 179 1.13 13.97 -8.80
C LYS A 179 -0.29 13.78 -9.31
N GLY A 180 -0.76 12.53 -9.39
CA GLY A 180 -2.14 12.22 -9.77
C GLY A 180 -3.15 12.88 -8.83
N PHE A 181 -2.92 12.76 -7.51
CA PHE A 181 -3.74 13.39 -6.48
C PHE A 181 -3.83 14.91 -6.65
N ALA A 182 -2.70 15.59 -6.80
CA ALA A 182 -2.67 17.04 -6.93
C ALA A 182 -3.51 17.54 -8.13
N ILE A 183 -3.41 16.86 -9.27
CA ILE A 183 -4.19 17.21 -10.46
C ILE A 183 -5.70 17.03 -10.21
N ILE A 184 -6.10 15.91 -9.60
CA ILE A 184 -7.52 15.62 -9.31
C ILE A 184 -8.06 16.61 -8.27
N ALA A 185 -7.28 16.90 -7.22
CA ALA A 185 -7.69 17.82 -6.16
C ALA A 185 -7.92 19.24 -6.71
N VAL A 186 -7.05 19.72 -7.60
CA VAL A 186 -7.23 21.02 -8.27
C VAL A 186 -8.45 20.99 -9.20
N ALA A 187 -8.59 19.97 -10.04
CA ALA A 187 -9.70 19.88 -10.98
C ALA A 187 -11.06 19.78 -10.28
N PHE A 188 -11.18 18.90 -9.28
CA PHE A 188 -12.41 18.68 -8.54
C PHE A 188 -12.70 19.83 -7.57
N GLY A 189 -11.67 20.34 -6.87
CA GLY A 189 -11.80 21.51 -6.00
C GLY A 189 -12.24 22.75 -6.77
N GLY A 190 -11.67 22.98 -7.96
CA GLY A 190 -12.09 24.05 -8.86
C GLY A 190 -13.53 23.91 -9.32
N LEU A 191 -13.96 22.69 -9.71
CA LEU A 191 -15.34 22.42 -10.08
C LEU A 191 -16.31 22.69 -8.92
N VAL A 192 -16.00 22.19 -7.72
CA VAL A 192 -16.83 22.40 -6.52
C VAL A 192 -16.92 23.90 -6.20
N PHE A 193 -15.81 24.62 -6.25
CA PHE A 193 -15.79 26.07 -6.04
C PHE A 193 -16.66 26.82 -7.05
N LEU A 194 -16.56 26.48 -8.34
CA LEU A 194 -17.41 27.09 -9.38
C LEU A 194 -18.89 26.79 -9.17
N LEU A 195 -19.23 25.56 -8.77
CA LEU A 195 -20.62 25.19 -8.46
C LEU A 195 -21.17 25.96 -7.25
N GLN A 196 -20.35 26.22 -6.23
CA GLN A 196 -20.73 27.03 -5.07
C GLN A 196 -20.99 28.51 -5.42
N MET A 197 -20.41 29.01 -6.51
CA MET A 197 -20.64 30.38 -6.98
C MET A 197 -21.96 30.55 -7.74
N ILE A 198 -22.63 29.44 -8.12
CA ILE A 198 -23.95 29.48 -8.74
C ILE A 198 -24.97 29.59 -7.61
N PRO A 199 -25.73 30.70 -7.48
CA PRO A 199 -26.77 30.84 -6.46
C PRO A 199 -27.93 29.88 -6.77
N PHE A 200 -27.86 28.66 -6.23
CA PHE A 200 -28.85 27.62 -6.47
C PHE A 200 -29.89 27.66 -5.33
N GLN A 201 -31.04 28.28 -5.58
CA GLN A 201 -32.20 28.30 -4.67
C GLN A 201 -33.32 27.38 -5.20
N GLY A 202 -33.00 26.10 -5.40
CA GLY A 202 -33.95 25.12 -5.96
C GLY A 202 -34.44 24.10 -4.95
N GLU A 203 -35.53 24.39 -4.24
CA GLU A 203 -36.32 23.36 -3.53
C GLU A 203 -37.19 22.60 -4.55
N GLY A 204 -36.67 21.50 -5.09
CA GLY A 204 -37.39 20.71 -6.10
C GLY A 204 -37.01 19.24 -6.11
N VAL A 205 -37.88 18.40 -6.67
CA VAL A 205 -37.73 16.93 -6.74
C VAL A 205 -36.40 16.52 -7.40
N ALA A 206 -35.94 17.27 -8.41
CA ALA A 206 -34.66 17.04 -9.06
C ALA A 206 -33.46 17.26 -8.12
N MET A 207 -33.50 18.28 -7.25
CA MET A 207 -32.43 18.53 -6.28
C MET A 207 -32.39 17.44 -5.20
N ALA A 208 -33.55 17.01 -4.70
CA ALA A 208 -33.64 15.90 -3.76
C ALA A 208 -33.07 14.59 -4.35
N PHE A 209 -33.27 14.35 -5.65
CA PHE A 209 -32.67 13.22 -6.35
C PHE A 209 -31.14 13.35 -6.46
N ILE A 210 -30.63 14.52 -6.83
CA ILE A 210 -29.19 14.80 -6.93
C ILE A 210 -28.49 14.60 -5.57
N ILE A 211 -29.06 15.13 -4.49
CA ILE A 211 -28.52 14.96 -3.13
C ILE A 211 -28.48 13.48 -2.75
N LYS A 212 -29.57 12.74 -2.97
CA LYS A 212 -29.59 11.29 -2.69
C LYS A 212 -28.57 10.51 -3.51
N ALA A 213 -28.40 10.84 -4.79
CA ALA A 213 -27.40 10.21 -5.63
C ALA A 213 -25.96 10.54 -5.16
N ALA A 214 -25.72 11.79 -4.76
CA ALA A 214 -24.43 12.22 -4.21
C ALA A 214 -24.13 11.51 -2.88
N ASP A 215 -25.10 11.41 -1.97
CA ASP A 215 -24.98 10.70 -0.70
C ASP A 215 -24.70 9.21 -0.90
N PHE A 216 -25.39 8.59 -1.86
CA PHE A 216 -25.15 7.20 -2.24
C PHE A 216 -23.70 7.01 -2.70
N VAL A 217 -23.23 7.82 -3.65
CA VAL A 217 -21.83 7.75 -4.14
C VAL A 217 -20.83 8.00 -3.02
N ALA A 218 -21.05 9.02 -2.18
CA ALA A 218 -20.19 9.35 -1.06
C ALA A 218 -20.06 8.17 -0.08
N ARG A 219 -21.16 7.46 0.20
CA ARG A 219 -21.16 6.29 1.08
C ARG A 219 -20.32 5.14 0.53
N TYR A 220 -20.41 4.82 -0.76
CA TYR A 220 -19.59 3.75 -1.34
C TYR A 220 -18.11 4.13 -1.43
N LEU A 221 -17.82 5.42 -1.69
CA LEU A 221 -16.45 5.93 -1.64
C LEU A 221 -15.87 5.81 -0.22
N GLU A 222 -16.65 6.17 0.80
CA GLU A 222 -16.27 6.04 2.20
C GLU A 222 -15.96 4.58 2.55
N ILE A 223 -16.87 3.64 2.24
CA ILE A 223 -16.68 2.21 2.49
C ILE A 223 -15.41 1.71 1.77
N GLY A 224 -15.22 2.07 0.51
CA GLY A 224 -14.04 1.68 -0.27
C GLY A 224 -12.74 2.22 0.34
N MET A 225 -12.73 3.48 0.79
CA MET A 225 -11.58 4.10 1.46
C MET A 225 -11.24 3.41 2.78
N TRP A 226 -12.25 2.97 3.53
CA TRP A 226 -12.04 2.24 4.78
C TRP A 226 -11.41 0.87 4.56
N HIS A 227 -11.88 0.11 3.57
CA HIS A 227 -11.24 -1.15 3.21
C HIS A 227 -9.81 -0.96 2.70
N ALA A 228 -9.58 0.09 1.91
CA ALA A 228 -8.22 0.44 1.47
C ALA A 228 -7.31 0.81 2.65
N LEU A 229 -7.82 1.55 3.64
CA LEU A 229 -7.07 1.91 4.84
C LEU A 229 -6.75 0.69 5.69
N ASN A 230 -7.73 -0.19 5.91
CA ASN A 230 -7.53 -1.44 6.64
C ASN A 230 -6.42 -2.27 5.98
N GLY A 231 -6.56 -2.52 4.67
CA GLY A 231 -5.55 -3.24 3.89
C GLY A 231 -4.16 -2.59 3.93
N ALA A 232 -4.08 -1.26 3.85
CA ALA A 232 -2.82 -0.53 3.95
C ALA A 232 -2.15 -0.70 5.33
N VAL A 233 -2.91 -0.56 6.43
CA VAL A 233 -2.39 -0.77 7.79
C VAL A 233 -1.96 -2.21 8.00
N THR A 234 -2.74 -3.18 7.53
CA THR A 234 -2.37 -4.60 7.56
C THR A 234 -1.06 -4.85 6.83
N VAL A 235 -0.91 -4.40 5.58
CA VAL A 235 0.34 -4.60 4.80
C VAL A 235 1.54 -3.94 5.45
N VAL A 236 1.41 -2.70 5.92
CA VAL A 236 2.51 -2.01 6.60
C VAL A 236 2.93 -2.78 7.85
N THR A 237 1.95 -3.23 8.65
CA THR A 237 2.21 -4.03 9.85
C THR A 237 2.91 -5.34 9.52
N LEU A 238 2.41 -6.09 8.54
CA LEU A 238 2.98 -7.37 8.13
C LEU A 238 4.35 -7.20 7.45
N SER A 239 4.57 -6.11 6.72
CA SER A 239 5.87 -5.76 6.15
C SER A 239 6.91 -5.50 7.23
N VAL A 240 6.51 -4.82 8.32
CA VAL A 240 7.36 -4.62 9.50
C VAL A 240 7.75 -5.96 10.11
N VAL A 241 6.77 -6.83 10.39
CA VAL A 241 7.00 -8.18 10.94
C VAL A 241 7.91 -9.00 10.01
N ALA A 242 7.60 -9.04 8.72
CA ALA A 242 8.37 -9.78 7.71
C ALA A 242 9.81 -9.29 7.62
N SER A 243 10.04 -7.98 7.61
CA SER A 243 11.38 -7.40 7.53
C SER A 243 12.19 -7.70 8.79
N VAL A 244 11.58 -7.67 9.98
CA VAL A 244 12.25 -8.07 11.22
C VAL A 244 12.69 -9.53 11.14
N VAL A 245 11.76 -10.42 10.77
CA VAL A 245 11.98 -11.87 10.78
C VAL A 245 12.92 -12.34 9.67
N LEU A 246 12.75 -11.82 8.45
CA LEU A 246 13.42 -12.32 7.25
C LEU A 246 14.69 -11.53 6.87
N ILE A 247 14.80 -10.27 7.31
CA ILE A 247 15.93 -9.40 6.93
C ILE A 247 16.80 -9.10 8.16
N LEU A 248 16.23 -8.50 9.20
CA LEU A 248 17.01 -7.97 10.33
C LEU A 248 17.59 -9.08 11.22
N LEU A 249 16.79 -10.08 11.58
CA LEU A 249 17.28 -11.21 12.39
C LEU A 249 18.44 -11.96 11.69
N PRO A 250 18.31 -12.41 10.42
CA PRO A 250 19.43 -13.02 9.71
C PRO A 250 20.66 -12.10 9.57
N ALA A 251 20.46 -10.81 9.28
CA ALA A 251 21.55 -9.85 9.18
C ALA A 251 22.35 -9.74 10.48
N PHE A 252 21.67 -9.74 11.62
CA PHE A 252 22.29 -9.72 12.94
C PHE A 252 23.13 -10.97 13.20
N PHE A 253 22.62 -12.16 12.87
CA PHE A 253 23.39 -13.40 12.99
C PHE A 253 24.61 -13.45 12.07
N PHE A 254 24.49 -12.96 10.82
CA PHE A 254 25.64 -12.85 9.92
C PHE A 254 26.70 -11.88 10.46
N HIS A 255 26.29 -10.80 11.10
CA HIS A 255 27.21 -9.86 11.73
C HIS A 255 27.93 -10.45 12.95
N LEU A 256 27.21 -11.17 13.81
CA LEU A 256 27.82 -11.88 14.94
C LEU A 256 28.81 -12.93 14.48
N LYS A 257 28.48 -13.68 13.42
CA LYS A 257 29.37 -14.68 12.84
C LYS A 257 30.63 -14.03 12.28
N SER A 258 30.53 -12.95 11.50
CA SER A 258 31.72 -12.30 10.95
C SER A 258 32.60 -11.66 12.03
N PHE A 259 32.00 -11.11 13.09
CA PHE A 259 32.74 -10.64 14.26
C PHE A 259 33.50 -11.79 14.95
N TRP A 260 32.85 -12.94 15.13
CA TRP A 260 33.45 -14.12 15.75
C TRP A 260 34.60 -14.72 14.91
N ASP A 261 34.40 -14.83 13.60
CA ASP A 261 35.42 -15.36 12.67
C ASP A 261 36.63 -14.42 12.59
N GLY A 262 36.38 -13.11 12.55
CA GLY A 262 37.44 -12.08 12.62
C GLY A 262 38.20 -12.08 13.94
N ALA A 263 37.53 -12.28 15.09
CA ALA A 263 38.17 -12.42 16.40
C ALA A 263 39.07 -13.66 16.51
N ARG A 264 38.86 -14.67 15.65
CA ARG A 264 39.68 -15.89 15.56
C ARG A 264 40.75 -15.84 14.48
N GLY A 265 40.88 -14.71 13.76
CA GLY A 265 41.85 -14.56 12.67
C GLY A 265 41.52 -15.36 11.41
N HIS A 266 40.28 -15.83 11.27
CA HIS A 266 39.78 -16.41 10.03
C HIS A 266 39.27 -15.27 9.14
N VAL A 267 40.15 -14.71 8.32
CA VAL A 267 39.78 -13.80 7.23
C VAL A 267 39.96 -14.53 5.91
#